data_AF-A0A0B7H181-F1
#
_entry.id   AF-A0A0B7H181-F1
#
_cell.length_a   1.000
_cell.length_b   1.000
_cell.length_c   1.000
_cell.angle_alpha   90.00
_cell.angle_beta   90.00
_cell.angle_gamma   90.00
#
_symmetry.space_group_name_H-M   'P 1'
#
loop_
_entity.id
_entity.type
_entity.pdbx_description
1 polymer ?
#
loop_
_entity_poly.entity_id
_entity_poly.type
_entity_poly.pdbx_seq_one_letter_code
_entity_poly.pdbx_strand_id
1 'polypeptide(L)'
;MKMVNLDLLKAESVKIKFLEKEFEIGYIPSGLAIPLLDNHNQNVETQKEDDPPEKLFHDTVRSVSLFCSFFHPEFTEDYLLKNATAQQIDAMYQNIIYAILTNFTSAIPSDGEESSDDDIEKKTTGEK
;
A
#
# COMPACT_ATOMS: atom_id res chain seq x y z
N MET A 1 8.51 -36.86 9.25
CA MET A 1 8.87 -35.56 8.63
C MET A 1 7.64 -35.08 7.86
N LYS A 2 7.05 -33.94 8.23
CA LYS A 2 5.87 -33.39 7.52
C LYS A 2 6.38 -32.55 6.36
N MET A 3 5.95 -32.86 5.14
CA MET A 3 6.22 -32.03 3.97
C MET A 3 5.18 -30.89 3.97
N VAL A 4 5.65 -29.65 4.02
CA VAL A 4 4.80 -28.46 3.88
C VAL A 4 4.99 -27.92 2.47
N ASN A 5 3.91 -27.82 1.71
CA ASN A 5 3.94 -27.21 0.39
C ASN A 5 3.90 -25.68 0.53
N LEU A 6 5.03 -25.02 0.31
CA LEU A 6 5.15 -23.56 0.41
C LEU A 6 4.55 -22.83 -0.79
N ASP A 7 4.28 -23.50 -1.91
CA ASP A 7 3.65 -22.88 -3.08
C ASP A 7 2.22 -22.42 -2.79
N LEU A 8 1.56 -23.04 -1.80
CA LEU A 8 0.25 -22.62 -1.30
C LEU A 8 0.28 -21.25 -0.60
N LEU A 9 1.46 -20.76 -0.21
CA LEU A 9 1.64 -19.47 0.44
C LEU A 9 1.95 -18.35 -0.56
N LYS A 10 2.00 -18.65 -1.86
CA LYS A 10 2.26 -17.64 -2.88
C LYS A 10 1.08 -16.67 -2.95
N ALA A 11 1.34 -15.39 -2.72
CA ALA A 11 0.35 -14.34 -2.89
C ALA A 11 -0.19 -14.34 -4.34
N GLU A 12 -1.47 -14.00 -4.48
CA GLU A 12 -2.09 -13.83 -5.79
C GLU A 12 -1.35 -12.71 -6.56
N SER A 13 -1.03 -12.98 -7.82
CA SER A 13 -0.33 -11.99 -8.67
C SER A 13 -1.33 -10.89 -9.03
N VAL A 14 -1.01 -9.67 -8.62
CA VAL A 14 -1.81 -8.48 -8.92
C VAL A 14 -0.96 -7.59 -9.80
N LYS A 15 -1.41 -7.40 -11.04
CA LYS A 15 -0.70 -6.62 -12.04
C LYS A 15 -1.53 -5.43 -12.50
N ILE A 16 -0.85 -4.32 -12.75
CA ILE A 16 -1.44 -3.13 -13.35
C ILE A 16 -0.65 -2.69 -14.57
N LYS A 17 -1.34 -2.06 -15.53
CA LYS A 17 -0.71 -1.53 -16.73
C LYS A 17 -0.56 -0.02 -16.61
N PHE A 18 0.67 0.48 -16.76
CA PHE A 18 1.00 1.90 -16.68
C PHE A 18 1.99 2.25 -17.79
N LEU A 19 1.67 3.25 -18.62
CA LEU A 19 2.45 3.66 -19.80
C LEU A 19 2.91 2.48 -20.67
N GLU A 20 1.96 1.59 -20.98
CA GLU A 20 2.17 0.38 -21.80
C GLU A 20 3.06 -0.72 -21.18
N LYS A 21 3.52 -0.53 -19.95
CA LYS A 21 4.26 -1.55 -19.18
C LYS A 21 3.37 -2.18 -18.12
N GLU A 22 3.68 -3.43 -17.77
CA GLU A 22 3.01 -4.15 -16.69
C GLU A 22 3.86 -4.10 -15.43
N PHE A 23 3.24 -3.81 -14.29
CA PHE A 23 3.88 -3.77 -12.99
C PHE A 23 3.20 -4.76 -12.05
N GLU A 24 4.01 -5.60 -11.38
CA GLU A 24 3.55 -6.48 -10.32
C GLU A 24 3.47 -5.66 -9.01
N ILE A 25 2.25 -5.48 -8.50
CA ILE A 25 1.98 -4.81 -7.23
C ILE A 25 1.51 -5.77 -6.14
N GLY A 26 1.18 -7.02 -6.48
CA GLY A 26 0.76 -8.03 -5.50
C GLY A 26 1.84 -8.35 -4.47
N TYR A 27 3.11 -8.14 -4.83
CA TYR A 27 4.24 -8.27 -3.91
C TYR A 27 5.23 -7.12 -4.11
N ILE A 28 5.28 -6.22 -3.14
CA ILE A 28 6.22 -5.09 -3.12
C ILE A 28 7.29 -5.41 -2.07
N PRO A 29 8.58 -5.56 -2.46
CA PRO A 29 9.65 -5.86 -1.53
C PRO A 29 9.73 -4.82 -0.41
N SER A 30 10.02 -5.24 0.83
CA SER A 30 10.06 -4.34 1.99
C SER A 30 11.08 -3.20 1.85
N GLY A 31 12.22 -3.47 1.18
CA GLY A 31 13.21 -2.44 0.86
C GLY A 31 12.71 -1.33 -0.07
N LEU A 32 11.60 -1.56 -0.77
CA LEU A 32 10.89 -0.58 -1.59
C LEU A 32 9.65 -0.02 -0.85
N ALA A 33 8.92 -0.88 -0.15
CA ALA A 33 7.69 -0.51 0.55
C ALA A 33 7.91 0.46 1.72
N ILE A 34 8.96 0.27 2.52
CA ILE A 34 9.24 1.13 3.69
C ILE A 34 9.50 2.58 3.25
N PRO A 35 10.43 2.88 2.32
CA PRO A 35 10.62 4.25 1.84
C PRO A 35 9.37 4.89 1.24
N LEU A 36 8.54 4.11 0.54
CA LEU A 36 7.29 4.59 -0.06
C LEU A 36 6.26 4.95 1.02
N LEU A 37 6.16 4.14 2.08
CA LEU A 37 5.26 4.38 3.20
C LEU A 37 5.73 5.53 4.08
N ASP A 38 7.04 5.65 4.33
CA ASP A 38 7.62 6.78 5.06
C ASP A 38 7.34 8.10 4.33
N ASN A 39 7.53 8.13 3.01
CA ASN A 39 7.20 9.31 2.20
C ASN A 39 5.68 9.60 2.21
N HIS A 40 4.84 8.57 2.16
CA HIS A 40 3.39 8.74 2.27
C HIS A 40 2.98 9.33 3.62
N ASN A 41 3.50 8.78 4.72
CA ASN A 41 3.18 9.24 6.08
C ASN A 41 3.66 10.67 6.32
N GLN A 42 4.87 11.01 5.86
CA GLN A 42 5.35 12.39 5.92
C GLN A 42 4.43 13.33 5.16
N ASN A 43 4.01 12.97 3.95
CA ASN A 43 3.05 13.77 3.19
C ASN A 43 1.70 13.92 3.90
N VAL A 44 1.18 12.86 4.55
CA VAL A 44 -0.08 12.93 5.30
C VAL A 44 0.05 13.81 6.55
N GLU A 45 1.20 13.75 7.23
CA GLU A 45 1.48 14.58 8.40
C GLU A 45 1.69 16.05 8.02
N THR A 46 2.44 16.33 6.94
CA THR A 46 2.69 17.70 6.46
C THR A 46 1.52 18.29 5.69
N GLN A 47 0.62 17.50 5.09
CA GLN A 47 -0.63 18.02 4.53
C GLN A 47 -1.55 18.66 5.58
N LYS A 48 -1.32 18.39 6.87
CA LYS A 48 -1.98 19.14 7.96
C LYS A 48 -1.40 20.57 8.12
N GLU A 49 -0.27 20.86 7.49
CA GLU A 49 0.46 22.14 7.50
C GLU A 49 0.75 22.62 6.05
N ASP A 50 -0.14 23.45 5.47
CA ASP A 50 0.04 24.40 4.34
C ASP A 50 1.07 24.11 3.19
N ASP A 51 1.47 22.86 2.94
CA ASP A 51 2.43 22.55 1.88
C ASP A 51 1.82 22.88 0.50
N PRO A 52 2.57 23.55 -0.40
CA PRO A 52 2.04 23.96 -1.68
C PRO A 52 1.72 22.73 -2.55
N PRO A 53 0.62 22.73 -3.33
CA PRO A 53 0.20 21.60 -4.16
C PRO A 53 1.28 21.05 -5.11
N GLU A 54 2.21 21.90 -5.56
CA GLU A 54 3.31 21.52 -6.43
C GLU A 54 4.32 20.59 -5.74
N LYS A 55 4.59 20.80 -4.45
CA LYS A 55 5.50 19.97 -3.67
C LYS A 55 4.91 18.57 -3.46
N LEU A 56 3.63 18.50 -3.09
CA LEU A 56 2.90 17.24 -2.93
C LEU A 56 2.89 16.44 -4.24
N PHE A 57 2.65 17.10 -5.37
CA PHE A 57 2.70 16.44 -6.66
C PHE A 57 4.11 15.91 -6.99
N HIS A 58 5.16 16.67 -6.69
CA HIS A 58 6.53 16.24 -6.88
C HIS A 58 6.87 15.00 -6.03
N ASP A 59 6.42 14.93 -4.79
CA ASP A 59 6.65 13.77 -3.91
C ASP A 59 5.88 12.52 -4.39
N THR A 60 4.69 12.70 -4.96
CA THR A 60 3.95 11.64 -5.67
C THR A 60 4.75 11.13 -6.88
N VAL A 61 5.26 12.03 -7.72
CA VAL A 61 6.09 11.69 -8.90
C VAL A 61 7.32 10.90 -8.48
N ARG A 62 8.04 11.36 -7.44
CA ARG A 62 9.20 10.66 -6.90
C ARG A 62 8.86 9.25 -6.43
N SER A 63 7.75 9.09 -5.70
CA SER A 63 7.30 7.78 -5.20
C SER A 63 7.00 6.82 -6.35
N VAL A 64 6.27 7.28 -7.36
CA VAL A 64 5.96 6.48 -8.55
C VAL A 64 7.23 6.14 -9.33
N SER A 65 8.16 7.08 -9.47
CA SER A 65 9.44 6.83 -10.14
C SER A 65 10.27 5.78 -9.39
N LEU A 66 10.38 5.89 -8.07
CA LEU A 66 11.10 4.91 -7.25
C LEU A 66 10.55 3.50 -7.44
N PHE A 67 9.22 3.36 -7.41
CA PHE A 67 8.58 2.07 -7.62
C PHE A 67 8.78 1.55 -9.06
N CYS A 68 8.45 2.36 -10.06
CA CYS A 68 8.46 1.93 -11.45
C CYS A 68 9.89 1.63 -11.95
N SER A 69 10.86 2.46 -11.58
CA SER A 69 12.27 2.30 -11.98
C SER A 69 12.93 1.03 -11.45
N PHE A 70 12.38 0.45 -10.38
CA PHE A 70 12.81 -0.86 -9.88
C PHE A 70 12.59 -1.98 -10.91
N PHE A 71 11.51 -1.89 -11.71
CA PHE A 71 11.18 -2.87 -12.76
C PHE A 71 11.63 -2.42 -14.15
N HIS A 72 11.49 -1.11 -14.43
CA HIS A 72 11.70 -0.49 -15.72
C HIS A 72 12.55 0.78 -15.53
N PRO A 73 13.89 0.69 -15.62
CA PRO A 73 14.81 1.79 -15.29
C PRO A 73 14.56 3.10 -16.04
N GLU A 74 13.86 3.07 -17.18
CA GLU A 74 13.46 4.23 -17.94
C GLU A 74 12.41 5.12 -17.24
N PHE A 75 11.71 4.63 -16.21
CA PHE A 75 10.67 5.35 -15.46
C PHE A 75 11.25 6.34 -14.43
N THR A 76 12.09 7.26 -14.89
CA THR A 76 12.61 8.37 -14.07
C THR A 76 11.53 9.44 -13.80
N GLU A 77 11.77 10.33 -12.84
CA GLU A 77 10.88 11.48 -12.57
C GLU A 77 10.62 12.29 -13.85
N ASP A 78 11.68 12.61 -14.62
CA ASP A 78 11.58 13.30 -15.90
C ASP A 78 10.75 12.55 -16.94
N TYR A 79 10.89 11.22 -17.01
CA TYR A 79 10.11 10.39 -17.92
C TYR A 79 8.63 10.45 -17.56
N LEU A 80 8.28 10.36 -16.28
CA LEU A 80 6.90 10.43 -15.82
C LEU A 80 6.27 11.79 -16.13
N LEU A 81 6.98 12.88 -15.81
CA LEU A 81 6.51 14.25 -16.06
C LEU A 81 6.28 14.53 -17.56
N LYS A 82 7.00 13.83 -18.44
CA LYS A 82 6.86 13.97 -19.89
C LYS A 82 5.79 13.08 -20.51
N ASN A 83 5.56 11.89 -19.96
CA ASN A 83 4.79 10.84 -20.63
C ASN A 83 3.49 10.44 -19.92
N ALA A 84 3.30 10.83 -18.66
CA ALA A 84 2.07 10.57 -17.90
C ALA A 84 1.33 11.86 -17.56
N THR A 85 0.01 11.78 -17.48
CA THR A 85 -0.80 12.85 -16.90
C THR A 85 -0.71 12.80 -15.38
N ALA A 86 -0.96 13.94 -14.72
CA ALA A 86 -1.00 14.01 -13.25
C ALA A 86 -1.98 12.97 -12.64
N GLN A 87 -3.14 12.77 -13.30
CA GLN A 87 -4.13 11.79 -12.87
C GLN A 87 -3.62 10.34 -12.97
N GLN A 88 -2.85 10.01 -14.02
CA GLN A 88 -2.26 8.69 -14.16
C GLN A 88 -1.19 8.43 -13.10
N ILE A 89 -0.38 9.45 -12.78
CA ILE A 89 0.64 9.39 -11.73
C ILE A 89 -0.02 9.19 -10.36
N ASP A 90 -1.04 9.98 -10.04
CA ASP A 90 -1.76 9.86 -8.77
C ASP A 90 -2.45 8.48 -8.65
N ALA A 91 -3.12 8.02 -9.70
CA ALA A 91 -3.72 6.68 -9.70
C ALA A 91 -2.68 5.58 -9.47
N MET A 92 -1.50 5.66 -10.11
CA MET A 92 -0.41 4.71 -9.90
C MET A 92 0.08 4.73 -8.44
N TYR A 93 0.27 5.93 -7.88
CA TYR A 93 0.65 6.11 -6.49
C TYR A 93 -0.35 5.49 -5.51
N GLN A 94 -1.65 5.75 -5.68
CA GLN A 94 -2.69 5.17 -4.83
C GLN A 94 -2.70 3.64 -4.89
N ASN A 95 -2.51 3.05 -6.08
CA ASN A 95 -2.42 1.59 -6.23
C ASN A 95 -1.22 1.01 -5.50
N ILE A 96 -0.06 1.67 -5.57
CA ILE A 96 1.15 1.26 -4.84
C ILE A 96 0.90 1.28 -3.33
N ILE A 97 0.40 2.40 -2.80
CA ILE A 97 0.14 2.55 -1.35
C ILE A 97 -0.91 1.55 -0.87
N TYR A 98 -2.00 1.38 -1.60
CA TYR A 98 -3.04 0.41 -1.28
C TYR A 98 -2.48 -1.01 -1.22
N ALA A 99 -1.68 -1.41 -2.22
CA ALA A 99 -1.07 -2.74 -2.26
C ALA A 99 -0.11 -2.96 -1.07
N ILE A 100 0.67 -1.94 -0.70
CA ILE A 100 1.52 -1.99 0.49
C ILE A 100 0.66 -2.22 1.74
N LEU A 101 -0.36 -1.41 1.97
CA LEU A 101 -1.21 -1.47 3.16
C LEU A 101 -1.97 -2.80 3.29
N THR A 102 -2.52 -3.31 2.19
CA THR A 102 -3.21 -4.61 2.16
C THR A 102 -2.26 -5.75 2.51
N ASN A 103 -1.02 -5.73 2.00
CA ASN A 103 -0.03 -6.76 2.29
C ASN A 103 0.45 -6.72 3.76
N PHE A 104 0.58 -5.54 4.36
CA PHE A 104 0.93 -5.41 5.78
C PHE A 104 -0.19 -5.88 6.72
N THR A 105 -1.46 -5.65 6.35
CA THR A 105 -2.62 -6.02 7.19
C THR A 105 -3.00 -7.50 7.05
N SER A 106 -2.78 -8.10 5.88
CA SER A 106 -3.10 -9.51 5.60
C SER A 106 -2.13 -10.50 6.25
N ALA A 107 -0.99 -10.02 6.77
CA ALA A 107 0.00 -10.83 7.49
C ALA A 107 -0.39 -11.14 8.95
N ILE A 108 -1.48 -10.56 9.45
CA ILE A 108 -2.02 -10.87 10.77
C ILE A 108 -2.99 -12.06 10.59
N PRO A 109 -2.71 -13.24 11.17
CA PRO A 109 -3.72 -14.28 11.24
C PRO A 109 -4.92 -13.70 12.00
N SER A 110 -6.09 -13.72 11.38
CA SER A 110 -7.33 -13.56 12.14
C SER A 110 -7.45 -14.80 13.03
N ASP A 111 -6.86 -14.75 14.22
CA ASP A 111 -7.09 -15.74 15.25
C ASP A 111 -8.58 -15.69 15.62
N GLY A 112 -9.34 -16.63 15.09
CA GLY A 112 -10.62 -17.10 15.62
C GLY A 112 -11.84 -16.23 15.31
N GLU A 113 -12.51 -16.55 14.21
CA GLU A 113 -13.97 -16.62 14.29
C GLU A 113 -14.33 -17.81 15.21
N GLU A 114 -14.72 -17.52 16.46
CA GLU A 114 -15.70 -18.35 17.16
C GLU A 114 -16.97 -17.53 17.35
N SER A 115 -17.94 -17.82 16.49
CA SER A 115 -19.35 -17.57 16.72
C SER A 115 -19.80 -18.24 18.02
N SER A 116 -20.39 -17.49 18.95
CA SER A 116 -21.36 -18.00 19.92
C SER A 116 -22.21 -16.82 20.42
N ASP A 117 -23.48 -16.81 20.02
CA ASP A 117 -24.56 -16.24 20.85
C ASP A 117 -24.43 -16.86 22.25
N ASP A 118 -24.28 -16.04 23.28
CA ASP A 118 -24.82 -16.38 24.59
C ASP A 118 -25.22 -15.11 25.35
N ASP A 119 -26.51 -15.07 25.60
CA ASP A 119 -27.33 -14.10 26.29
C ASP A 119 -27.00 -14.13 27.79
N ILE A 120 -26.38 -13.08 28.35
CA ILE A 120 -26.33 -12.87 29.82
C ILE A 120 -26.55 -11.39 30.13
N GLU A 121 -27.82 -11.05 30.34
CA GLU A 121 -28.23 -9.96 31.22
C GLU A 121 -27.50 -10.06 32.57
N LYS A 122 -26.80 -9.00 32.98
CA LYS A 122 -26.39 -8.82 34.39
C LYS A 122 -26.73 -7.42 34.87
N LYS A 123 -27.85 -7.35 35.60
CA LYS A 123 -28.16 -6.29 36.57
C LYS A 123 -27.05 -6.22 37.62
N THR A 124 -26.59 -5.01 37.94
CA THR A 124 -26.11 -4.68 39.29
C THR A 124 -26.54 -3.28 39.70
N THR A 125 -27.50 -3.23 40.62
CA THR A 125 -27.84 -2.09 41.47
C THR A 125 -26.64 -1.70 42.32
N GLY A 126 -26.37 -0.40 42.46
CA GLY A 126 -25.42 0.15 43.42
C GLY A 126 -26.06 1.28 44.21
N GLU A 127 -26.52 0.97 45.42
CA GLU A 127 -26.83 1.94 46.47
C GLU A 127 -25.52 2.58 46.98
N LYS A 128 -25.55 3.91 47.13
CA LYS A 128 -25.00 4.61 48.29
C LYS A 128 -25.71 5.95 48.47
#